data_AF-A0A7J5URM2-F1
#
_entry.id   AF-A0A7J5URM2-F1
#
_cell.length_a   1.000
_cell.length_b   1.000
_cell.length_c   1.000
_cell.angle_alpha   90.00
_cell.angle_beta   90.00
_cell.angle_gamma   90.00
#
_symmetry.space_group_name_H-M   'P 1'
#
loop_
_entity.id
_entity.type
_entity.pdbx_description
1 polymer ?
#
loop_
_entity_poly.entity_id
_entity_poly.type
_entity_poly.pdbx_seq_one_letter_code
_entity_poly.pdbx_strand_id
1 'polypeptide(L)'
;MSLRSAVHDGRVVARRNLIKIKRVPDLLVFTTIQPIMFVLLFAYVFGGAIGREAGGAAYREFLIAGIFAQTVVFGATITGAGLADDVKKGIIDRFRSLPMSSSAVLVGRTLSDVVNNVLVLVVMGLTGLVVGWRIRTSVPEALLAVVLLLLFAYAISWIMAWIGMLVPTPEVVNNAAFIVIFPLTF
;
A
#
# COMPACT_ATOMS: atom_id res chain seq x y z
N MET A 1 6.52 -30.05 -7.93
CA MET A 1 5.28 -29.27 -7.72
C MET A 1 4.98 -28.50 -9.00
N SER A 2 3.77 -28.60 -9.55
CA SER A 2 3.45 -28.00 -10.85
C SER A 2 3.07 -26.52 -10.69
N LEU A 3 3.41 -25.68 -11.67
CA LEU A 3 3.07 -24.24 -11.67
C LEU A 3 1.58 -23.97 -11.40
N ARG A 4 0.69 -24.90 -11.79
CA ARG A 4 -0.76 -24.76 -11.58
C ARG A 4 -1.15 -24.81 -10.10
N SER A 5 -0.47 -25.60 -9.27
CA SER A 5 -0.78 -25.65 -7.84
C SER A 5 -0.33 -24.37 -7.13
N ALA A 6 0.83 -23.82 -7.49
CA ALA A 6 1.33 -22.56 -6.93
C ALA A 6 0.42 -21.36 -7.26
N VAL A 7 -0.12 -21.29 -8.48
CA VAL A 7 -1.07 -20.22 -8.88
C VAL A 7 -2.41 -20.40 -8.18
N HIS A 8 -2.90 -21.63 -8.07
CA HIS A 8 -4.15 -21.92 -7.34
C HIS A 8 -4.02 -21.56 -5.85
N ASP A 9 -2.93 -21.96 -5.21
CA ASP A 9 -2.69 -21.70 -3.78
C ASP A 9 -2.48 -20.21 -3.51
N GLY A 10 -1.75 -19.51 -4.39
CA GLY A 10 -1.61 -18.06 -4.35
C GLY A 10 -2.95 -17.34 -4.46
N ARG A 11 -3.86 -17.81 -5.33
CA ARG A 11 -5.22 -17.25 -5.48
C ARG A 11 -6.08 -17.50 -4.23
N VAL A 12 -5.96 -18.65 -3.58
CA VAL A 12 -6.68 -18.97 -2.34
C VAL A 12 -6.19 -18.10 -1.18
N VAL A 13 -4.88 -17.92 -1.04
CA VAL A 13 -4.29 -17.02 -0.01
C VAL A 13 -4.68 -15.57 -0.29
N ALA A 14 -4.65 -15.11 -1.54
CA ALA A 14 -5.09 -13.77 -1.91
C ALA A 14 -6.57 -13.54 -1.60
N ARG A 15 -7.43 -14.49 -1.95
CA ARG A 15 -8.85 -14.44 -1.62
C ARG A 15 -9.07 -14.40 -0.10
N ARG A 16 -8.29 -15.15 0.67
CA ARG A 16 -8.35 -15.13 2.14
C ARG A 16 -7.96 -13.77 2.71
N ASN A 17 -6.88 -13.15 2.23
CA ASN A 17 -6.45 -11.82 2.68
C ASN A 17 -7.48 -10.75 2.30
N LEU A 18 -8.04 -10.79 1.09
CA LEU A 18 -9.10 -9.86 0.67
C LEU A 18 -10.38 -10.03 1.50
N ILE A 19 -10.75 -11.27 1.84
CA ILE A 19 -11.88 -11.53 2.74
C ILE A 19 -11.57 -11.02 4.15
N LYS A 20 -10.34 -11.16 4.64
CA LYS A 20 -9.92 -10.65 5.97
C LYS A 20 -10.05 -9.12 6.02
N ILE A 21 -9.64 -8.43 4.95
CA ILE A 21 -9.79 -6.99 4.81
C ILE A 21 -11.28 -6.60 4.79
N LYS A 22 -12.11 -7.29 4.01
CA LYS A 22 -13.57 -7.08 4.02
C LYS A 22 -14.24 -7.35 5.37
N ARG A 23 -13.74 -8.33 6.12
CA ARG A 23 -14.32 -8.75 7.42
C ARG A 23 -13.79 -7.96 8.61
N VAL A 24 -12.71 -7.20 8.44
CA VAL A 24 -12.18 -6.29 9.47
C VAL A 24 -12.47 -4.86 9.00
N PRO A 25 -13.66 -4.32 9.30
CA PRO A 25 -14.07 -3.01 8.82
C PRO A 25 -13.08 -1.92 9.24
N ASP A 26 -12.49 -2.00 10.42
CA ASP A 26 -11.52 -1.02 10.91
C ASP A 26 -10.30 -0.87 9.99
N LEU A 27 -9.77 -1.98 9.46
CA LEU A 27 -8.64 -1.97 8.52
C LEU A 27 -9.03 -1.28 7.21
N LEU A 28 -10.21 -1.58 6.67
CA LEU A 28 -10.73 -0.92 5.47
C LEU A 28 -10.96 0.57 5.68
N VAL A 29 -11.57 0.93 6.81
CA VAL A 29 -11.87 2.31 7.16
C VAL A 29 -10.57 3.11 7.27
N PHE A 30 -9.58 2.65 8.04
CA PHE A 30 -8.32 3.37 8.19
C PHE A 30 -7.51 3.45 6.89
N THR A 31 -7.41 2.36 6.13
CA THR A 31 -6.67 2.33 4.85
C THR A 31 -7.29 3.22 3.77
N THR A 32 -8.60 3.50 3.86
CA THR A 32 -9.31 4.33 2.88
C THR A 32 -9.45 5.78 3.35
N ILE A 33 -9.73 6.01 4.63
CA ILE A 33 -9.91 7.36 5.19
C ILE A 33 -8.59 8.11 5.27
N GLN A 34 -7.49 7.47 5.69
CA GLN A 34 -6.20 8.16 5.83
C GLN A 34 -5.76 8.84 4.52
N PRO A 35 -5.77 8.16 3.35
CA PRO A 35 -5.43 8.80 2.08
C PRO A 35 -6.40 9.94 1.70
N ILE A 36 -7.69 9.76 1.92
CA ILE A 36 -8.72 10.79 1.64
C ILE A 36 -8.44 12.05 2.46
N MET A 37 -8.16 11.88 3.75
CA MET A 37 -7.85 12.98 4.66
C MET A 37 -6.63 13.78 4.18
N PHE A 38 -5.55 13.10 3.74
CA PHE A 38 -4.39 13.77 3.18
C PHE A 38 -4.69 14.53 1.89
N VAL A 39 -5.44 13.93 0.95
CA VAL A 39 -5.84 14.61 -0.29
C VAL A 39 -6.65 15.87 0.01
N LEU A 40 -7.62 15.80 0.94
CA LEU A 40 -8.44 16.94 1.33
C LEU A 40 -7.63 18.03 2.05
N LEU A 41 -6.77 17.63 2.99
CA LEU A 41 -5.93 18.56 3.74
C LEU A 41 -5.01 19.33 2.77
N PHE A 42 -4.32 18.64 1.86
CA PHE A 42 -3.46 19.31 0.89
C PHE A 42 -4.22 20.17 -0.11
N ALA A 43 -5.38 19.72 -0.55
CA ALA A 43 -6.17 20.47 -1.50
C ALA A 43 -6.78 21.76 -0.94
N TYR A 44 -7.31 21.71 0.28
CA TYR A 44 -8.07 22.82 0.85
C TYR A 44 -7.24 23.65 1.83
N VAL A 45 -6.44 23.01 2.70
CA VAL A 45 -5.61 23.71 3.68
C VAL A 45 -4.36 24.28 3.00
N PHE A 46 -3.54 23.43 2.38
CA PHE A 46 -2.30 23.89 1.75
C PHE A 46 -2.53 24.56 0.39
N GLY A 47 -3.47 24.06 -0.42
CA GLY A 47 -3.84 24.68 -1.69
C GLY A 47 -4.42 26.09 -1.52
N GLY A 48 -5.20 26.31 -0.45
CA GLY A 48 -5.73 27.64 -0.10
C GLY A 48 -4.68 28.62 0.44
N ALA A 49 -3.65 28.11 1.13
CA ALA A 49 -2.58 28.92 1.70
C ALA A 49 -1.46 29.25 0.70
N ILE A 50 -1.01 28.27 -0.09
CA ILE A 50 0.19 28.37 -0.96
C ILE A 50 -0.19 28.68 -2.42
N GLY A 51 -1.42 28.37 -2.83
CA GLY A 51 -1.89 28.55 -4.20
C GLY A 51 -1.91 30.01 -4.70
N ARG A 52 -1.81 30.99 -3.80
CA ARG A 52 -1.77 32.42 -4.14
C ARG A 52 -0.40 32.92 -4.63
N GLU A 53 0.71 32.28 -4.24
CA GLU A 53 2.06 32.78 -4.54
C GLU A 53 2.80 31.95 -5.61
N ALA A 54 2.50 30.65 -5.76
CA ALA A 54 3.31 29.72 -6.56
C ALA A 54 2.60 29.10 -7.80
N GLY A 55 1.61 29.78 -8.39
CA GLY A 55 0.95 29.29 -9.61
C GLY A 55 0.01 28.10 -9.40
N GLY A 56 -0.67 28.04 -8.24
CA GLY A 56 -1.89 27.26 -7.90
C GLY A 56 -2.04 25.82 -8.41
N ALA A 57 -2.17 25.65 -9.73
CA ALA A 57 -2.38 24.37 -10.39
C ALA A 57 -1.12 23.49 -10.41
N ALA A 58 0.06 24.05 -10.69
CA ALA A 58 1.31 23.29 -10.75
C ALA A 58 1.69 22.72 -9.37
N TYR A 59 1.48 23.51 -8.32
CA TYR A 59 1.71 23.09 -6.94
C TYR A 59 0.80 21.93 -6.52
N ARG A 60 -0.48 21.99 -6.90
CA ARG A 60 -1.45 20.93 -6.59
C ARG A 60 -1.13 19.60 -7.29
N GLU A 61 -0.70 19.66 -8.54
CA GLU A 61 -0.32 18.49 -9.32
C GLU A 61 0.95 17.83 -8.78
N PHE A 62 1.95 18.63 -8.40
CA PHE A 62 3.17 18.15 -7.76
C PHE A 62 2.89 17.47 -6.41
N LEU A 63 2.10 18.13 -5.54
CA LEU A 63 1.78 17.59 -4.22
C LEU A 63 1.02 16.26 -4.28
N ILE A 64 0.08 16.11 -5.21
CA ILE A 64 -0.72 14.89 -5.32
C ILE A 64 0.16 13.69 -5.67
N ALA A 65 1.17 13.86 -6.53
CA ALA A 65 2.14 12.81 -6.80
C ALA A 65 2.91 12.39 -5.53
N GLY A 66 3.30 13.37 -4.69
CA GLY A 66 3.93 13.13 -3.39
C GLY A 66 3.02 12.35 -2.43
N ILE A 67 1.75 12.73 -2.32
CA ILE A 67 0.76 12.05 -1.45
C ILE A 67 0.52 10.61 -1.90
N PHE A 68 0.50 10.36 -3.21
CA PHE A 68 0.36 9.01 -3.77
C PHE A 68 1.55 8.14 -3.38
N ALA A 69 2.77 8.65 -3.53
CA ALA A 69 3.99 7.95 -3.11
C ALA A 69 4.01 7.72 -1.59
N GLN A 70 3.70 8.75 -0.80
CA GLN A 70 3.63 8.66 0.67
C GLN A 70 2.63 7.58 1.11
N THR A 71 1.42 7.58 0.56
CA THR A 71 0.39 6.61 0.93
C THR A 71 0.82 5.19 0.64
N VAL A 72 1.45 4.98 -0.52
CA VAL A 72 2.02 3.68 -0.90
C VAL A 72 3.06 3.20 0.11
N VAL A 73 3.94 4.08 0.57
CA VAL A 73 4.97 3.76 1.57
C VAL A 73 4.33 3.41 2.93
N PHE A 74 3.33 4.17 3.37
CA PHE A 74 2.58 3.84 4.59
C PHE A 74 1.80 2.51 4.47
N GLY A 75 1.23 2.22 3.30
CA GLY A 75 0.55 0.94 3.03
C GLY A 75 1.49 -0.27 3.16
N ALA A 76 2.77 -0.12 2.79
CA ALA A 76 3.76 -1.16 2.97
C ALA A 76 4.03 -1.50 4.45
N THR A 77 3.85 -0.55 5.38
CA THR A 77 3.97 -0.81 6.83
C THR A 77 2.92 -1.81 7.32
N ILE A 78 1.70 -1.74 6.82
CA ILE A 78 0.64 -2.72 7.10
C ILE A 78 1.06 -4.11 6.63
N THR A 79 1.79 -4.16 5.51
CA THR A 79 2.35 -5.40 5.00
C THR A 79 3.42 -5.96 5.94
N GLY A 80 4.36 -5.15 6.41
CA GLY A 80 5.37 -5.61 7.38
C GLY A 80 4.74 -6.07 8.70
N ALA A 81 3.82 -5.27 9.26
CA ALA A 81 3.16 -5.57 10.52
C ALA A 81 2.30 -6.83 10.44
N GLY A 82 1.57 -7.02 9.35
CA GLY A 82 0.77 -8.23 9.13
C GLY A 82 1.64 -9.49 8.98
N LEU A 83 2.84 -9.36 8.40
CA LEU A 83 3.76 -10.50 8.31
C LEU A 83 4.40 -10.82 9.67
N ALA A 84 4.77 -9.81 10.45
CA ALA A 84 5.23 -9.99 11.83
C ALA A 84 4.17 -10.69 12.70
N ASP A 85 2.88 -10.39 12.48
CA ASP A 85 1.77 -11.07 13.17
C ASP A 85 1.67 -12.55 12.75
N ASP A 86 1.84 -12.84 11.46
CA ASP A 86 1.84 -14.21 10.94
C ASP A 86 3.04 -15.03 11.46
N VAL A 87 4.23 -14.41 11.60
CA VAL A 87 5.42 -15.00 12.23
C VAL A 87 5.13 -15.28 13.71
N LYS A 88 4.65 -14.27 14.45
CA LYS A 88 4.35 -14.37 15.89
C LYS A 88 3.33 -15.46 16.19
N LYS A 89 2.37 -15.69 15.30
CA LYS A 89 1.34 -16.74 15.42
C LYS A 89 1.80 -18.12 14.98
N GLY A 90 3.06 -18.30 14.58
CA GLY A 90 3.62 -19.56 14.10
C GLY A 90 2.96 -20.07 12.81
N ILE A 91 2.30 -19.19 12.05
CA ILE A 91 1.62 -19.58 10.80
C ILE A 91 2.66 -20.01 9.77
N ILE A 92 3.82 -19.36 9.74
CA ILE A 92 4.93 -19.70 8.85
C ILE A 92 5.49 -21.10 9.16
N ASP A 93 5.63 -21.46 10.44
CA ASP A 93 6.12 -22.79 10.84
C ASP A 93 5.11 -23.89 10.51
N ARG A 94 3.81 -23.60 10.62
CA ARG A 94 2.74 -24.49 10.14
C ARG A 94 2.75 -24.67 8.62
N PHE A 95 3.06 -23.63 7.85
CA PHE A 95 3.19 -23.76 6.40
C PHE A 95 4.42 -24.57 5.99
N ARG A 96 5.49 -24.52 6.78
CA ARG A 96 6.70 -25.35 6.57
C ARG A 96 6.48 -26.84 6.88
N SER A 97 5.57 -27.18 7.79
CA SER A 97 5.24 -28.57 8.12
C SER A 97 4.17 -29.19 7.21
N LEU A 98 3.44 -28.38 6.46
CA LEU A 98 2.53 -28.84 5.40
C LEU A 98 3.30 -28.98 4.07
N PRO A 99 2.87 -29.86 3.14
CA PRO A 99 3.48 -30.00 1.81
C PRO A 99 3.08 -28.82 0.89
N MET A 100 3.33 -27.59 1.34
CA MET A 100 3.13 -26.35 0.60
C MET A 100 4.48 -25.78 0.17
N SER A 101 4.59 -25.25 -1.05
CA SER A 101 5.84 -24.59 -1.45
C SER A 101 5.94 -23.26 -0.72
N SER A 102 7.12 -22.96 -0.20
CA SER A 102 7.46 -21.66 0.37
C SER A 102 7.17 -20.49 -0.58
N SER A 103 7.18 -20.73 -1.90
CA SER A 103 6.79 -19.75 -2.92
C SER A 103 5.30 -19.40 -2.94
N ALA A 104 4.40 -20.29 -2.50
CA ALA A 104 2.95 -20.03 -2.51
C ALA A 104 2.53 -18.95 -1.50
N VAL A 105 3.20 -18.87 -0.34
CA VAL A 105 2.94 -17.85 0.69
C VAL A 105 3.37 -16.47 0.18
N LEU A 106 4.54 -16.40 -0.46
CA LEU A 106 5.10 -15.17 -1.01
C LEU A 106 4.26 -14.65 -2.19
N VAL A 107 3.85 -15.54 -3.10
CA VAL A 107 2.96 -15.21 -4.23
C VAL A 107 1.58 -14.77 -3.74
N GLY A 108 1.02 -15.45 -2.73
CA GLY A 108 -0.26 -15.09 -2.14
C GLY A 108 -0.23 -13.72 -1.45
N ARG A 109 0.84 -13.40 -0.73
CA ARG A 109 1.06 -12.10 -0.07
C ARG A 109 1.19 -10.99 -1.10
N THR A 110 2.12 -11.15 -2.03
CA THR A 110 2.40 -10.15 -3.07
C THR A 110 1.18 -9.83 -3.93
N LEU A 111 0.39 -10.85 -4.32
CA LEU A 111 -0.85 -10.63 -5.05
C LEU A 111 -1.89 -9.87 -4.22
N SER A 112 -1.97 -10.15 -2.91
CA SER A 112 -2.85 -9.42 -1.99
C SER A 112 -2.45 -7.95 -1.86
N ASP A 113 -1.15 -7.68 -1.77
CA ASP A 113 -0.62 -6.33 -1.61
C ASP A 113 -0.88 -5.50 -2.87
N VAL A 114 -0.63 -6.07 -4.06
CA VAL A 114 -0.92 -5.41 -5.33
C VAL A 114 -2.40 -5.05 -5.44
N VAL A 115 -3.31 -5.98 -5.12
CA VAL A 115 -4.76 -5.70 -5.18
C VAL A 115 -5.16 -4.59 -4.21
N ASN A 116 -4.60 -4.57 -3.00
CA ASN A 116 -4.87 -3.48 -2.05
C ASN A 116 -4.31 -2.15 -2.52
N ASN A 117 -3.09 -2.12 -3.03
CA ASN A 117 -2.48 -0.90 -3.55
C ASN A 117 -3.27 -0.36 -4.75
N VAL A 118 -3.78 -1.23 -5.63
CA VAL A 118 -4.70 -0.81 -6.70
C VAL A 118 -5.96 -0.17 -6.13
N LEU A 119 -6.59 -0.77 -5.12
CA LEU A 119 -7.79 -0.22 -4.50
C LEU A 119 -7.53 1.16 -3.87
N VAL A 120 -6.44 1.29 -3.12
CA VAL A 120 -6.04 2.55 -2.50
C VAL A 120 -5.76 3.63 -3.55
N LEU A 121 -4.99 3.31 -4.60
CA LEU A 121 -4.69 4.25 -5.69
C LEU A 121 -5.96 4.67 -6.44
N VAL A 122 -6.91 3.77 -6.66
CA VAL A 122 -8.20 4.11 -7.29
C VAL A 122 -9.01 5.07 -6.41
N VAL A 123 -9.14 4.79 -5.12
CA VAL A 123 -9.86 5.67 -4.20
C VAL A 123 -9.20 7.04 -4.14
N MET A 124 -7.89 7.09 -3.97
CA MET A 124 -7.13 8.35 -3.98
C MET A 124 -7.28 9.12 -5.29
N GLY A 125 -7.21 8.43 -6.42
CA GLY A 125 -7.43 9.01 -7.75
C GLY A 125 -8.80 9.65 -7.87
N LEU A 126 -9.85 8.92 -7.47
CA LEU A 126 -11.23 9.45 -7.47
C LEU A 126 -11.37 10.66 -6.54
N THR A 127 -10.82 10.60 -5.33
CA THR A 127 -10.83 11.74 -4.40
C THR A 127 -10.09 12.94 -4.97
N GLY A 128 -8.92 12.74 -5.57
CA GLY A 128 -8.16 13.78 -6.25
C GLY A 128 -8.98 14.44 -7.36
N LEU A 129 -9.62 13.63 -8.21
CA LEU A 129 -10.48 14.11 -9.29
C LEU A 129 -11.66 14.96 -8.77
N VAL A 130 -12.35 14.50 -7.71
CA VAL A 130 -13.46 15.23 -7.06
C VAL A 130 -13.00 16.59 -6.54
N VAL A 131 -11.79 16.60 -5.98
CA VAL A 131 -11.20 17.78 -5.38
C VAL A 131 -10.67 18.76 -6.45
N GLY A 132 -10.57 18.33 -7.70
CA GLY A 132 -10.24 19.16 -8.86
C GLY A 132 -8.81 18.99 -9.36
N TRP A 133 -8.13 17.92 -8.98
CA TRP A 133 -6.94 17.44 -9.69
C TRP A 133 -7.36 16.86 -11.05
N ARG A 134 -6.52 17.05 -12.06
CA ARG A 134 -6.75 16.49 -13.40
C ARG A 134 -5.46 15.91 -13.95
N ILE A 135 -5.59 14.79 -14.63
CA ILE A 135 -4.53 14.23 -15.45
C ILE A 135 -4.46 15.08 -16.72
N ARG A 136 -3.36 15.81 -16.90
CA ARG A 136 -3.12 16.64 -18.09
C ARG A 136 -2.33 15.92 -19.19
N THR A 137 -1.77 14.77 -18.84
CA THR A 137 -0.96 13.92 -19.72
C THR A 137 -1.84 12.97 -20.53
N SER A 138 -1.22 12.27 -21.48
CA SER A 138 -1.90 11.24 -22.28
C SER A 138 -2.27 10.01 -21.43
N VAL A 139 -3.31 9.27 -21.84
CA VAL A 139 -3.75 8.04 -21.14
C VAL A 139 -2.61 7.02 -20.94
N PRO A 140 -1.71 6.77 -21.91
CA PRO A 140 -0.57 5.88 -21.71
C PRO A 140 0.38 6.35 -20.60
N GLU A 141 0.67 7.64 -20.52
CA GLU A 141 1.56 8.20 -19.48
C GLU A 141 0.94 8.07 -18.09
N ALA A 142 -0.38 8.27 -17.98
CA ALA A 142 -1.10 8.07 -16.72
C ALA A 142 -1.06 6.60 -16.26
N LEU A 143 -1.26 5.66 -17.18
CA LEU A 143 -1.13 4.23 -16.87
C LEU A 143 0.29 3.87 -16.45
N LEU A 144 1.30 4.43 -17.11
CA LEU A 144 2.71 4.21 -16.78
C LEU A 144 3.04 4.74 -15.37
N ALA A 145 2.50 5.90 -14.99
CA ALA A 145 2.64 6.44 -13.63
C ALA A 145 1.99 5.53 -12.57
N VAL A 146 0.81 4.98 -12.84
CA VAL A 146 0.15 4.02 -11.93
C VAL A 146 0.98 2.74 -11.80
N VAL A 147 1.49 2.19 -12.91
CA VAL A 147 2.35 1.01 -12.90
C VAL A 147 3.65 1.28 -12.12
N LEU A 148 4.25 2.46 -12.31
CA LEU A 148 5.44 2.86 -11.57
C LEU A 148 5.17 2.94 -10.06
N LEU A 149 4.05 3.54 -9.65
CA LEU A 149 3.63 3.57 -8.25
C LEU A 149 3.40 2.17 -7.68
N LEU A 150 2.79 1.26 -8.45
CA LEU A 150 2.60 -0.13 -8.02
C LEU A 150 3.93 -0.87 -7.87
N LEU A 151 4.88 -0.68 -8.80
CA LEU A 151 6.23 -1.25 -8.70
C LEU A 151 6.98 -0.70 -7.51
N PHE A 152 6.87 0.60 -7.25
CA PHE A 152 7.44 1.23 -6.07
C PHE A 152 6.82 0.68 -4.78
N ALA A 153 5.49 0.57 -4.73
CA ALA A 153 4.76 -0.04 -3.63
C ALA A 153 5.23 -1.46 -3.35
N TYR A 154 5.39 -2.23 -4.43
CA TYR A 154 5.88 -3.58 -4.37
C TYR A 154 7.30 -3.64 -3.81
N ALA A 155 8.23 -2.83 -4.31
CA ALA A 155 9.60 -2.80 -3.80
C ALA A 155 9.67 -2.50 -2.30
N ILE A 156 8.92 -1.49 -1.83
CA ILE A 156 8.88 -1.12 -0.41
C ILE A 156 8.18 -2.21 0.43
N SER A 157 7.14 -2.87 -0.10
CA SER A 157 6.46 -3.94 0.63
C SER A 157 7.37 -5.13 0.92
N TRP A 158 8.31 -5.44 0.02
CA TRP A 158 9.32 -6.49 0.25
C TRP A 158 10.33 -6.10 1.33
N ILE A 159 10.78 -4.85 1.34
CA ILE A 159 11.66 -4.33 2.39
C ILE A 159 10.96 -4.43 3.75
N MET A 160 9.69 -4.01 3.81
CA MET A 160 8.89 -4.08 5.04
C MET A 160 8.55 -5.51 5.44
N ALA A 161 8.31 -6.40 4.49
CA ALA A 161 8.14 -7.82 4.76
C ALA A 161 9.42 -8.43 5.36
N TRP A 162 10.58 -8.09 4.80
CA TRP A 162 11.86 -8.55 5.33
C TRP A 162 12.09 -8.07 6.76
N ILE A 163 11.85 -6.79 7.04
CA ILE A 163 11.89 -6.23 8.40
C ILE A 163 10.88 -6.94 9.31
N GLY A 164 9.65 -7.15 8.84
CA GLY A 164 8.59 -7.82 9.60
C GLY A 164 8.92 -9.26 10.02
N MET A 165 9.77 -9.96 9.27
CA MET A 165 10.26 -11.29 9.65
C MET A 165 11.38 -11.26 10.69
N LEU A 166 12.14 -10.17 10.79
CA LEU A 166 13.23 -10.00 11.75
C LEU A 166 12.74 -9.54 13.12
N VAL A 167 11.58 -8.88 13.15
CA VAL A 167 11.08 -8.17 14.32
C VAL A 167 10.13 -9.06 15.14
N PRO A 168 10.23 -9.07 16.49
CA PRO A 168 9.46 -9.98 17.34
C PRO A 168 7.96 -9.63 17.46
N THR A 169 7.56 -8.38 17.23
CA THR A 169 6.14 -7.96 17.32
C THR A 169 5.72 -7.00 16.20
N PRO A 170 4.44 -7.02 15.80
CA PRO A 170 3.88 -6.04 14.85
C PRO A 170 4.01 -4.59 15.32
N GLU A 171 4.00 -4.34 16.63
CA GLU A 171 4.13 -3.00 17.21
C GLU A 171 5.50 -2.40 16.92
N VAL A 172 6.56 -3.21 17.04
CA VAL A 172 7.93 -2.74 16.74
C VAL A 172 8.08 -2.45 15.24
N VAL A 173 7.42 -3.20 14.36
CA VAL A 173 7.40 -2.88 12.92
C VAL A 173 6.74 -1.53 12.66
N ASN A 174 5.56 -1.27 13.25
CA ASN A 174 4.87 0.01 13.06
C ASN A 174 5.71 1.20 13.57
N ASN A 175 6.34 1.06 14.74
CA ASN A 175 7.15 2.13 15.32
C ASN A 175 8.43 2.37 14.51
N ALA A 176 9.15 1.30 14.14
CA ALA A 176 10.36 1.41 13.33
C ALA A 176 10.05 1.99 11.94
N ALA A 177 8.96 1.52 11.33
CA ALA A 177 8.49 2.04 10.06
C ALA A 177 8.16 3.53 10.16
N PHE A 178 7.51 3.99 11.24
CA PHE A 178 7.21 5.41 11.42
C PHE A 178 8.49 6.27 11.53
N ILE A 179 9.49 5.83 12.30
CA ILE A 179 10.77 6.55 12.46
C ILE A 179 11.49 6.74 11.13
N VAL A 180 11.42 5.76 10.23
CA VAL A 180 12.12 5.79 8.94
C VAL A 180 11.29 6.42 7.84
N ILE A 181 10.00 6.06 7.74
CA ILE A 181 9.10 6.54 6.68
C ILE A 181 8.79 8.02 6.87
N PHE A 182 8.55 8.46 8.11
CA PHE A 182 8.11 9.83 8.35
C PHE A 182 9.11 10.85 7.76
N PRO A 183 10.42 10.81 8.07
CA PRO A 183 11.42 11.70 7.43
C PRO A 183 11.63 11.49 5.93
N LEU A 184 11.28 10.32 5.39
CA LEU A 184 11.40 10.05 3.95
C LEU A 184 10.23 10.63 3.14
N THR A 185 9.09 10.86 3.80
CA THR A 185 7.85 11.30 3.14
C THR A 185 7.52 12.78 3.33
N PHE A 186 8.22 13.47 4.22
CA PHE A 186 8.06 14.88 4.55
C PHE A 186 9.38 15.63 4.33
#